data_AF-A0A218U890-F1
#
_entry.id   AF-A0A218U890-F1
#
_cell.length_a   1.000
_cell.length_b   1.000
_cell.length_c   1.000
_cell.angle_alpha   90.00
_cell.angle_beta   90.00
_cell.angle_gamma   90.00
#
_symmetry.space_group_name_H-M   'P 1'
#
loop_
_entity.id
_entity.type
_entity.pdbx_description
1 polymer ?
#
loop_
_entity_poly.entity_id
_entity_poly.type
_entity_poly.pdbx_seq_one_letter_code
_entity_poly.pdbx_strand_id
1 'polypeptide(L)' 'MHARDFTVSAMHGDMDQKERDVIMREFRSGSSRVLITTDLL' A
#
# COMPACT_ATOMS: atom_id res chain seq x y z
N MET A 1 -12.91 -18.25 11.94
CA MET A 1 -12.13 -17.00 11.75
C MET A 1 -12.95 -16.08 10.87
N HIS A 2 -13.44 -14.95 11.39
CA HIS A 2 -13.98 -13.92 10.52
C HIS A 2 -12.80 -13.18 9.90
N ALA A 3 -12.47 -13.51 8.66
CA ALA A 3 -11.57 -12.68 7.87
C ALA A 3 -12.27 -11.32 7.73
N ARG A 4 -11.75 -10.29 8.40
CA ARG A 4 -12.18 -8.92 8.14
C ARG A 4 -11.54 -8.53 6.83
N ASP A 5 -12.35 -8.19 5.83
CA ASP A 5 -11.85 -7.69 4.55
C ASP A 5 -11.20 -6.33 4.77
N PHE A 6 -9.89 -6.34 5.01
CA PHE A 6 -9.07 -5.14 5.03
C PHE A 6 -8.53 -4.92 3.62
N THR A 7 -8.79 -3.75 3.07
CA THR A 7 -8.11 -3.30 1.85
C THR A 7 -6.66 -2.92 2.22
N VAL A 8 -5.70 -3.67 1.67
CA VAL A 8 -4.27 -3.54 1.97
C VAL A 8 -3.54 -3.12 0.70
N SER A 9 -2.66 -2.13 0.82
CA SER A 9 -1.65 -1.82 -0.20
C SER A 9 -0.25 -2.18 0.32
N ALA A 10 0.67 -2.49 -0.58
CA ALA A 10 2.05 -2.85 -0.24
C ALA A 10 3.05 -2.05 -1.09
N MET A 11 4.22 -1.73 -0.53
CA MET A 11 5.29 -0.99 -1.22
C MET A 11 6.67 -1.61 -0.92
N HIS A 12 7.56 -1.66 -1.92
CA HIS A 12 8.94 -2.14 -1.77
C HIS A 12 9.92 -1.34 -2.65
N GLY A 13 11.23 -1.50 -2.38
CA GLY A 13 12.32 -0.77 -3.04
C GLY A 13 12.33 -0.87 -4.57
N ASP A 14 11.99 -2.03 -5.13
CA ASP A 14 12.01 -2.23 -6.59
C ASP A 14 10.82 -1.63 -7.36
N MET A 15 9.85 -0.99 -6.68
CA MET A 15 8.68 -0.42 -7.37
C MET A 15 9.00 0.91 -8.04
N ASP A 16 8.44 1.12 -9.23
CA ASP A 16 8.56 2.38 -9.97
C ASP A 16 7.91 3.53 -9.18
N GLN A 17 8.46 4.75 -9.31
CA GLN A 17 7.92 5.92 -8.62
C GLN A 17 6.42 6.14 -8.91
N LYS A 18 5.98 5.86 -10.15
CA LYS A 18 4.58 5.97 -10.55
C LYS A 18 3.67 5.01 -9.76
N GLU A 19 4.14 3.79 -9.51
CA GLU A 19 3.38 2.80 -8.73
C GLU A 19 3.30 3.22 -7.26
N ARG A 20 4.41 3.73 -6.71
CA ARG A 20 4.46 4.29 -5.36
C ARG A 20 3.47 5.45 -5.18
N ASP A 21 3.36 6.33 -6.17
CA ASP A 21 2.44 7.47 -6.14
C ASP A 21 0.97 7.02 -6.12
N VAL A 22 0.63 5.96 -6.86
CA VAL A 22 -0.72 5.37 -6.87
C VAL A 22 -1.04 4.75 -5.52
N ILE A 23 -0.15 3.91 -4.99
CA ILE A 23 -0.32 3.27 -3.67
C ILE A 23 -0.49 4.33 -2.57
N MET A 24 0.34 5.38 -2.59
CA MET A 24 0.22 6.48 -1.63
C MET A 24 -1.07 7.27 -1.78
N ARG A 25 -1.60 7.42 -3.01
CA ARG A 25 -2.90 8.04 -3.25
C ARG A 25 -4.03 7.19 -2.66
N GLU A 26 -4.01 5.88 -2.86
CA GLU A 26 -5.02 4.95 -2.33
C GLU A 26 -5.02 4.87 -0.81
N PHE A 27 -3.82 4.88 -0.20
CA PHE A 27 -3.70 4.89 1.25
C PHE A 27 -4.18 6.23 1.84
N ARG A 28 -3.76 7.37 1.27
CA ARG A 28 -4.20 8.70 1.75
C ARG A 28 -5.69 8.97 1.53
N SER A 29 -6.28 8.41 0.47
CA SER A 29 -7.72 8.51 0.22
C SER A 29 -8.55 7.60 1.14
N GLY A 30 -7.90 6.67 1.86
CA GLY A 30 -8.56 5.66 2.68
C GLY A 30 -9.16 4.50 1.89
N SER A 31 -8.90 4.43 0.58
CA SER A 31 -9.26 3.28 -0.26
C SER A 31 -8.57 2.02 0.25
N SER A 32 -7.31 2.15 0.66
CA SER A 32 -6.59 1.17 1.47
C SER A 32 -6.48 1.64 2.90
N ARG A 33 -6.82 0.77 3.84
CA ARG A 33 -6.78 1.06 5.29
C ARG A 33 -5.47 0.64 5.94
N VAL A 34 -4.72 -0.22 5.26
CA VAL A 34 -3.44 -0.75 5.74
C VAL A 34 -2.41 -0.58 4.62
N LEU A 35 -1.24 -0.07 4.97
CA LEU A 35 -0.07 0.00 4.10
C LEU A 35 1.06 -0.81 4.72
N ILE A 36 1.63 -1.74 3.97
CA ILE A 36 2.80 -2.54 4.37
C ILE A 36 3.98 -2.08 3.52
N THR A 37 5.12 -1.75 4.13
CA THR A 37 6.31 -1.32 3.39
C THR A 37 7.53 -2.14 3.79
N THR A 38 8.42 -2.39 2.83
CA THR A 38 9.79 -2.88 3.09
C THR A 38 10.79 -1.76 2.82
N ASP A 39 12.04 -1.95 3.22
CA ASP A 39 13.10 -0.95 3.03
C ASP A 39 13.25 -0.52 1.57
N LEU A 40 13.68 0.72 1.39
CA LEU A 40 13.80 1.40 0.09
C LEU A 40 15.18 1.25 -0.56
N LEU A 41 16.02 0.35 -0.05
CA LEU A 41 17.44 0.23 -0.37
C LEU A 41 17.70 -0.67 -1.57
#